data_AF-F9YTA1-F1
#
_entry.id   AF-F9YTA1-F1
#
_cell.length_a   1.000
_cell.length_b   1.000
_cell.length_c   1.000
_cell.angle_alpha   90.00
_cell.angle_beta   90.00
_cell.angle_gamma   90.00
#
_symmetry.space_group_name_H-M   'P 1'
#
loop_
_entity.id
_entity.type
_entity.pdbx_description
1 polymer ?
#
loop_
_entity_poly.entity_id
_entity_poly.type
_entity_poly.pdbx_seq_one_letter_code
_entity_poly.pdbx_strand_id
1 'polypeptide(L)' 'MEHKEIKFRIICNEKKYLEDILEWYNNTYDTNFEITNMIYDEVNFVDIKSTKFTIEDIFNIGYQFGVEEQRLRQKGEIDW' A
#
# COMPACT_ATOMS: atom_id res chain seq x y z
N MET A 1 -21.24 -2.36 -8.23
CA MET A 1 -21.06 -3.65 -7.55
C MET A 1 -20.48 -3.34 -6.19
N GLU A 2 -21.19 -3.62 -5.09
CA GLU A 2 -20.56 -3.59 -3.76
C GLU A 2 -19.61 -4.77 -3.70
N HIS A 3 -18.31 -4.50 -3.77
CA HIS A 3 -17.35 -5.54 -3.49
C HIS A 3 -17.44 -5.85 -1.99
N LYS A 4 -17.70 -7.14 -1.66
CA LYS A 4 -17.42 -7.65 -0.31
C LYS A 4 -16.00 -7.21 0.06
N GLU A 5 -15.82 -6.78 1.31
CA GLU A 5 -14.52 -6.39 1.87
C GLU A 5 -13.41 -7.32 1.36
N ILE A 6 -12.37 -6.74 0.79
CA ILE A 6 -11.16 -7.48 0.46
C ILE A 6 -10.14 -7.30 1.57
N LYS A 7 -9.31 -8.33 1.73
CA LYS A 7 -8.10 -8.29 2.53
C LYS A 7 -6.98 -8.88 1.71
N PHE A 8 -5.85 -8.20 1.68
CA PHE A 8 -4.66 -8.67 1.01
C PHE A 8 -3.42 -8.25 1.78
N ARG A 9 -2.34 -8.98 1.54
CA ARG A 9 -1.05 -8.79 2.21
C ARG A 9 0.00 -8.41 1.19
N ILE A 10 0.81 -7.41 1.51
CA ILE A 10 1.97 -7.02 0.71
C ILE A 10 3.23 -6.96 1.57
N ILE A 11 4.39 -7.11 0.93
CA ILE A 11 5.69 -6.83 1.57
C ILE A 11 5.79 -5.32 1.75
N CYS A 12 6.22 -4.88 2.93
CA CYS A 12 6.38 -3.47 3.25
C CYS A 12 7.37 -3.35 4.41
N ASN A 13 8.51 -2.70 4.19
CA ASN A 13 9.53 -2.53 5.22
C ASN A 13 9.27 -1.33 6.13
N GLU A 14 8.63 -0.29 5.61
CA GLU A 14 8.31 0.92 6.35
C GLU A 14 6.86 1.34 6.05
N LYS A 15 6.03 1.24 7.10
CA LYS A 15 4.58 1.48 7.04
C LYS A 15 4.27 2.91 6.60
N LYS A 16 5.06 3.88 7.05
CA LYS A 16 4.81 5.31 6.78
C LYS A 16 4.70 5.61 5.29
N TYR A 17 5.61 5.07 4.47
CA TYR A 17 5.59 5.35 3.02
C TYR A 17 4.36 4.76 2.33
N LEU A 18 3.89 3.62 2.80
CA LEU A 18 2.63 3.05 2.31
C LEU A 18 1.42 3.87 2.77
N GLU A 19 1.40 4.36 4.02
CA GLU A 19 0.33 5.22 4.53
C GLU A 19 0.17 6.48 3.67
N ASP A 20 1.28 7.15 3.35
CA ASP A 20 1.29 8.35 2.51
C ASP A 20 0.69 8.07 1.11
N ILE A 21 0.99 6.90 0.54
CA ILE A 21 0.47 6.49 -0.78
C ILE A 21 -1.02 6.14 -0.71
N LEU A 22 -1.45 5.39 0.31
CA LEU A 22 -2.86 5.03 0.47
C LEU A 22 -3.72 6.27 0.72
N GLU A 23 -3.24 7.22 1.53
CA GLU A 23 -3.93 8.49 1.76
C GLU A 23 -4.08 9.28 0.44
N TRP A 24 -3.00 9.46 -0.30
CA TRP A 24 -3.04 10.13 -1.59
C TRP A 24 -3.99 9.42 -2.58
N TYR A 25 -3.90 8.09 -2.68
CA TYR A 25 -4.70 7.31 -3.62
C TYR A 25 -6.19 7.36 -3.28
N ASN A 26 -6.54 7.18 -2.01
CA ASN A 26 -7.92 7.27 -1.53
C ASN A 26 -8.55 8.64 -1.85
N ASN A 27 -7.80 9.72 -1.61
CA ASN A 27 -8.27 11.08 -1.90
C ASN A 27 -8.39 11.37 -3.41
N THR A 28 -7.56 10.72 -4.25
CA THR A 28 -7.52 10.98 -5.69
C THR A 28 -8.56 10.16 -6.46
N TYR A 29 -8.77 8.90 -6.07
CA TYR A 29 -9.55 7.92 -6.83
C TYR A 29 -10.84 7.46 -6.14
N ASP A 30 -11.22 8.11 -5.03
CA ASP A 30 -12.44 7.81 -4.28
C ASP A 30 -12.49 6.34 -3.79
N THR A 31 -11.38 5.87 -3.22
CA THR A 31 -11.22 4.54 -2.61
C THR A 31 -11.08 4.62 -1.09
N ASN A 32 -11.05 3.47 -0.39
CA ASN A 32 -10.93 3.44 1.08
C ASN A 32 -9.98 2.35 1.61
N PHE A 33 -8.81 2.22 1.01
CA PHE A 33 -7.78 1.30 1.48
C PHE A 33 -7.26 1.70 2.87
N GLU A 34 -7.14 0.73 3.77
CA GLU A 34 -6.70 0.93 5.15
C GLU A 34 -5.73 -0.18 5.56
N ILE A 35 -4.60 0.20 6.18
CA ILE A 35 -3.70 -0.76 6.82
C ILE A 35 -4.32 -1.22 8.13
N THR A 36 -4.54 -2.52 8.26
CA THR A 36 -5.13 -3.14 9.46
C THR A 36 -4.10 -3.75 10.39
N ASN A 37 -2.93 -4.12 9.88
CA ASN A 37 -1.89 -4.78 10.64
C ASN A 37 -0.51 -4.58 10.02
N MET A 38 0.52 -4.60 10.87
CA MET A 38 1.94 -4.65 10.49
C MET A 38 2.55 -5.87 11.16
N ILE A 39 3.22 -6.71 10.38
CA ILE A 39 3.82 -7.97 10.81
C ILE A 39 5.33 -7.84 10.63
N TYR A 40 6.04 -7.90 11.75
CA TYR A 40 7.49 -7.82 11.79
C TYR A 40 8.09 -9.22 11.93
N ASP A 41 8.86 -9.64 10.93
CA ASP A 41 9.52 -10.95 10.86
C ASP A 41 10.80 -10.82 9.99
N GLU A 42 11.36 -11.92 9.48
CA GLU A 42 12.46 -11.88 8.49
C GLU A 42 12.12 -11.04 7.25
N VAL A 43 10.84 -11.01 6.87
CA VAL A 43 10.28 -10.10 5.87
C VAL A 43 9.09 -9.40 6.51
N ASN A 44 9.08 -8.07 6.43
CA ASN A 44 7.98 -7.28 6.98
C ASN A 44 6.79 -7.27 6.02
N PHE A 45 5.59 -7.41 6.57
CA PHE A 45 4.34 -7.40 5.81
C PHE A 45 3.31 -6.47 6.41
N VAL A 46 2.40 -6.00 5.57
CA VAL A 46 1.21 -5.25 5.97
C VAL A 46 -0.04 -5.92 5.42
N ASP A 47 -1.08 -5.97 6.25
CA ASP A 47 -2.42 -6.38 5.84
C ASP A 47 -3.27 -5.15 5.54
N ILE A 48 -3.81 -5.09 4.32
CA ILE A 48 -4.63 -3.99 3.83
C ILE A 48 -6.05 -4.50 3.61
N LYS A 49 -7.05 -3.70 3.96
CA LYS A 49 -8.47 -3.93 3.61
C LYS A 49 -9.04 -2.80 2.77
N SER A 50 -10.10 -3.09 2.02
CA SER A 50 -10.91 -2.09 1.32
C SER A 50 -12.32 -2.63 1.03
N THR A 51 -13.32 -1.75 1.02
CA THR A 51 -14.69 -2.06 0.57
C THR A 51 -15.09 -1.29 -0.68
N LYS A 52 -14.29 -0.28 -1.05
CA LYS A 52 -14.52 0.61 -2.19
C LYS A 52 -13.25 0.65 -3.03
N PHE A 53 -13.25 -0.18 -4.07
CA PHE A 53 -12.12 -0.37 -4.97
C PHE A 53 -12.57 -1.03 -6.28
N THR A 54 -11.72 -0.96 -7.28
CA THR A 54 -11.66 -1.83 -8.44
C THR A 54 -10.43 -2.72 -8.35
N ILE A 55 -10.41 -3.84 -9.09
CA ILE A 55 -9.21 -4.71 -9.13
C ILE A 55 -7.97 -3.93 -9.60
N GLU A 56 -8.14 -2.99 -10.53
CA GLU A 56 -7.07 -2.14 -11.04
C GLU A 56 -6.43 -1.30 -9.94
N ASP A 57 -7.21 -0.81 -8.97
CA ASP A 57 -6.69 -0.01 -7.86
C ASP A 57 -5.67 -0.77 -7.01
N ILE A 58 -5.85 -2.08 -6.83
CA ILE A 58 -4.91 -2.93 -6.09
C ILE A 58 -3.56 -2.97 -6.81
N PHE A 59 -3.58 -3.12 -8.14
CA PHE A 59 -2.36 -3.12 -8.95
C PHE A 59 -1.69 -1.73 -8.96
N ASN A 60 -2.49 -0.67 -9.09
CA ASN A 60 -1.99 0.70 -9.11
C ASN A 60 -1.33 1.09 -7.79
N ILE A 61 -1.91 0.73 -6.64
CA ILE A 61 -1.28 0.98 -5.33
C ILE A 61 0.08 0.27 -5.23
N GLY A 62 0.15 -1.00 -5.64
CA GLY A 62 1.41 -1.74 -5.66
C GLY A 62 2.46 -1.09 -6.56
N TYR A 63 2.05 -0.60 -7.74
CA TYR A 63 2.94 0.13 -8.65
C TYR A 63 3.45 1.44 -8.03
N GLN A 64 2.55 2.25 -7.46
CA GLN A 64 2.92 3.53 -6.85
C GLN A 64 3.85 3.33 -5.65
N PHE A 65 3.63 2.29 -4.85
CA PHE A 65 4.52 1.92 -3.76
C PHE A 65 5.91 1.54 -4.24
N GLY A 66 6.02 0.70 -5.27
CA GLY A 66 7.32 0.37 -5.86
C GLY A 66 8.05 1.58 -6.47
N VAL A 67 7.32 2.52 -7.07
CA VAL A 67 7.89 3.78 -7.59
C VAL A 67 8.45 4.64 -6.46
N GLU A 68 7.71 4.76 -5.36
CA GLU A 68 8.15 5.55 -4.21
C GLU A 68 9.37 4.92 -3.53
N GLU A 69 9.39 3.60 -3.32
CA GLU A 69 10.57 2.91 -2.81
C GLU A 69 11.78 3.14 -3.71
N GLN A 70 11.63 2.99 -5.03
CA GLN A 70 12.73 3.27 -5.96
C GLN A 70 13.21 4.72 -5.88
N ARG A 71 12.30 5.68 -5.72
CA ARG A 71 12.62 7.10 -5.54
C ARG A 71 13.41 7.34 -4.25
N LEU A 72 13.03 6.67 -3.16
CA LEU A 72 13.72 6.76 -1.86
C LEU A 72 15.12 6.13 -1.94
N ARG A 73 15.27 4.97 -2.60
CA ARG A 73 16.57 4.34 -2.85
C ARG A 73 17.52 5.26 -3.62
N GLN A 74 17.01 5.90 -4.68
CA GLN A 74 17.81 6.83 -5.49
C GLN A 74 18.27 8.08 -4.73
N LYS A 75 17.55 8.46 -3.67
CA LYS A 75 17.95 9.54 -2.76
C LYS A 75 18.87 9.07 -1.62
N GLY A 76 19.09 7.77 -1.47
CA GLY A 76 19.84 7.19 -0.36
C GLY A 76 19.09 7.27 0.98
N GLU A 77 17.76 7.41 0.96
CA GLU A 77 16.93 7.45 2.17
C GLU A 77 16.63 6.03 2.70
N ILE A 78 16.69 5.03 1.82
CA ILE A 78 16.46 3.62 2.11
C ILE A 78 17.47 2.76 1.33
N ASP A 79 17.81 1.58 1.85
CA ASP A 79 18.84 0.69 1.27
C ASP A 79 18.40 -0.77 1.05
N TRP A 80 17.27 -1.19 1.65
CA TRP A 80 16.57 -2.41 1.25
C TRP A 80 16.17 -2.31 -0.20
#